data_AF-A0A7Z2JF48-F1
#
_entry.id   AF-A0A7Z2JF48-F1
#
_cell.length_a   1.000
_cell.length_b   1.000
_cell.length_c   1.000
_cell.angle_alpha   90.00
_cell.angle_beta   90.00
_cell.angle_gamma   90.00
#
_symmetry.space_group_name_H-M   'P 1'
#
loop_
_entity.id
_entity.type
_entity.pdbx_description
1 polymer ?
#
loop_
_entity_poly.entity_id
_entity_poly.type
_entity_poly.pdbx_seq_one_letter_code
_entity_poly.pdbx_strand_id
1 'polypeptide(L)'
;MTERHVPDDFPREANLGAVTGVQPKLLVREIDGRYQSALTEEELWVRYDACEDLANQLSAYVLRKIAATGLPPDVALSRAERGMRLKIDAGEWDFSELEAAWVVKRTQRLLLAVPDNKA
;
A
#
# COMPACT_ATOMS: atom_id res chain seq x y z
N MET A 1 10.57 -6.31 22.84
CA MET A 1 10.76 -5.82 21.46
C MET A 1 9.91 -6.70 20.59
N THR A 2 8.74 -6.23 20.19
CA THR A 2 7.87 -6.95 19.24
C THR A 2 8.65 -7.08 17.93
N GLU A 3 8.73 -8.31 17.42
CA GLU A 3 9.43 -8.63 16.19
C GLU A 3 8.80 -7.83 15.04
N ARG A 4 9.59 -6.93 14.44
CA ARG A 4 9.19 -6.18 13.25
C ARG A 4 9.21 -7.15 12.08
N HIS A 5 8.03 -7.61 11.66
CA HIS A 5 7.88 -8.59 10.60
C HIS A 5 7.09 -8.01 9.43
N VAL A 6 7.74 -7.89 8.27
CA VAL A 6 7.08 -7.54 7.01
C VAL A 6 6.56 -8.83 6.35
N PRO A 7 5.26 -8.95 6.03
CA PRO A 7 4.69 -10.14 5.40
C PRO A 7 5.31 -10.46 4.05
N ASP A 8 5.37 -11.75 3.72
CA ASP A 8 5.95 -12.23 2.46
C ASP A 8 5.25 -11.75 1.20
N ASP A 9 3.97 -11.40 1.28
CA ASP A 9 3.21 -10.87 0.14
C ASP A 9 3.34 -9.34 -0.03
N PHE A 10 4.12 -8.65 0.82
CA PHE A 10 4.42 -7.23 0.67
C PHE A 10 5.46 -7.00 -0.43
N PRO A 11 5.27 -6.01 -1.33
CA PRO A 11 6.23 -5.69 -2.39
C PRO A 11 7.58 -5.25 -1.82
N ARG A 12 8.66 -5.88 -2.32
CA ARG A 12 10.04 -5.61 -1.89
C ARG A 12 10.89 -4.92 -2.95
N GLU A 13 10.35 -4.78 -4.16
CA GLU A 13 11.04 -4.14 -5.26
C GLU A 13 11.06 -2.63 -5.03
N ALA A 14 12.25 -2.03 -5.08
CA ALA A 14 12.37 -0.59 -5.10
C ALA A 14 11.63 -0.08 -6.35
N ASN A 15 10.83 0.98 -6.19
CA ASN A 15 10.16 1.64 -7.30
C ASN A 15 11.24 2.31 -8.17
N LEU A 16 11.88 1.53 -9.04
CA LEU A 16 12.86 2.02 -10.01
C LEU A 16 12.05 2.76 -11.06
N GLY A 17 11.75 4.03 -10.80
CA GLY A 17 10.95 4.88 -11.67
C GLY A 17 11.34 4.68 -13.12
N ALA A 18 10.35 4.41 -13.97
CA ALA A 18 10.55 4.10 -15.37
C ALA A 18 11.36 5.23 -16.05
N VAL A 19 12.65 5.01 -16.28
CA VAL A 19 13.45 5.94 -17.09
C VAL A 19 13.11 5.66 -18.54
N THR A 20 12.38 6.58 -19.17
CA THR A 20 12.19 6.52 -20.62
C THR A 20 13.55 6.67 -21.31
N GLY A 21 14.03 5.59 -21.93
CA GLY A 21 15.26 5.58 -22.71
C GLY A 21 15.51 4.22 -23.37
N VAL A 22 15.95 4.24 -24.64
CA VAL A 22 16.16 3.06 -25.52
C VAL A 22 17.36 2.17 -25.09
N GLN A 23 17.89 2.34 -23.88
CA GLN A 23 18.95 1.51 -23.31
C GLN A 23 18.51 0.93 -21.96
N PRO A 24 18.80 -0.35 -21.67
CA PRO A 24 18.59 -0.90 -20.33
C PRO A 24 19.52 -0.18 -19.35
N LYS A 25 18.99 0.81 -18.64
CA LYS A 25 19.66 1.46 -17.51
C LYS A 25 19.27 0.69 -16.26
N LEU A 26 20.18 -0.15 -15.75
CA LEU A 26 20.03 -0.73 -14.42
C LEU A 26 20.06 0.43 -13.42
N LEU A 27 18.91 0.80 -12.87
CA LEU A 27 18.83 1.79 -11.81
C LEU A 27 19.30 1.13 -10.52
N VAL A 28 20.59 1.24 -10.25
CA VAL A 28 21.20 0.80 -8.99
C VAL A 28 21.65 2.03 -8.21
N ARG A 29 21.33 2.06 -6.92
CA ARG A 29 21.86 3.08 -6.00
C ARG A 29 23.18 2.57 -5.44
N GLU A 30 24.23 3.38 -5.52
CA GLU A 30 25.50 3.07 -4.85
C GLU A 30 25.38 3.51 -3.37
N ILE A 31 25.55 2.56 -2.46
CA ILE A 31 25.69 2.81 -1.03
C ILE A 31 26.94 2.04 -0.59
N ASP A 32 27.91 2.73 0.02
CA ASP A 32 29.19 2.17 0.49
C ASP A 32 29.96 1.35 -0.58
N GLY A 33 29.96 1.83 -1.84
CA GLY A 33 30.63 1.13 -2.95
C GLY A 33 29.92 -0.13 -3.44
N ARG A 34 28.68 -0.38 -2.99
CA ARG A 34 27.83 -1.49 -3.45
C ARG A 34 26.61 -0.95 -4.17
N TYR A 35 26.37 -1.49 -5.35
CA TYR A 35 25.15 -1.26 -6.13
C TYR A 35 24.01 -2.08 -5.53
N GLN A 36 23.02 -1.42 -4.94
CA GLN A 36 21.80 -2.04 -4.42
C GLN A 36 20.60 -1.61 -5.27
N SER A 37 19.82 -2.59 -5.70
CA SER A 37 18.53 -2.42 -6.41
C SER A 37 17.33 -2.71 -5.51
N ALA A 38 17.55 -3.15 -4.27
CA ALA A 38 16.50 -3.56 -3.33
C ALA A 38 16.46 -2.59 -2.13
N LEU A 39 15.27 -2.48 -1.52
CA LEU A 39 15.08 -1.75 -0.26
C LEU A 39 15.91 -2.39 0.85
N THR A 40 16.50 -1.58 1.72
CA THR A 40 17.03 -2.08 3.00
C THR A 40 15.89 -2.59 3.88
N GLU A 41 16.21 -3.39 4.90
CA GLU A 41 15.19 -3.92 5.83
C GLU A 41 14.42 -2.81 6.57
N GLU A 42 15.11 -1.73 6.95
CA GLU A 42 14.49 -0.58 7.61
C GLU A 42 13.61 0.21 6.64
N GLU A 43 14.07 0.44 5.40
CA GLU A 43 13.24 1.09 4.38
C GLU A 43 12.00 0.24 4.08
N LEU A 44 12.17 -1.08 3.93
CA LEU A 44 11.05 -2.00 3.71
C LEU A 44 10.04 -1.94 4.85
N TRP A 45 10.52 -1.90 6.10
CA TRP A 45 9.66 -1.76 7.28
C TRP A 45 8.88 -0.44 7.25
N VAL A 46 9.53 0.69 6.95
CA VAL A 46 8.86 2.00 6.86
C VAL A 46 7.80 2.01 5.77
N ARG A 47 8.09 1.43 4.59
CA ARG A 47 7.11 1.29 3.51
C ARG A 47 5.93 0.42 3.93
N TYR A 48 6.21 -0.71 4.59
CA TYR A 48 5.19 -1.61 5.12
C TYR A 48 4.29 -0.92 6.15
N ASP A 49 4.87 -0.25 7.14
CA ASP A 49 4.14 0.43 8.22
C ASP A 49 3.18 1.50 7.67
N ALA A 50 3.65 2.31 6.70
CA ALA A 50 2.81 3.29 6.02
C ALA A 50 1.65 2.65 5.25
N CYS A 51 1.89 1.51 4.57
CA CYS A 51 0.85 0.78 3.85
C CYS A 51 -0.16 0.12 4.79
N GLU A 52 0.31 -0.44 5.90
CA GLU A 52 -0.54 -1.08 6.92
C GLU A 52 -1.43 -0.03 7.61
N ASP A 53 -0.87 1.12 7.98
CA ASP A 53 -1.65 2.24 8.53
C ASP A 53 -2.71 2.73 7.54
N LEU A 54 -2.34 2.96 6.27
CA LEU A 54 -3.30 3.37 5.25
C LEU A 54 -4.42 2.33 5.05
N ALA A 55 -4.10 1.04 5.03
CA ALA A 55 -5.11 -0.01 4.92
C ALA A 55 -6.08 0.00 6.12
N ASN A 56 -5.58 0.24 7.33
CA ASN A 56 -6.42 0.41 8.52
C ASN A 56 -7.32 1.64 8.41
N GLN A 57 -6.78 2.80 8.01
CA GLN A 57 -7.57 4.01 7.81
C GLN A 57 -8.67 3.83 6.76
N LEU A 58 -8.36 3.20 5.63
CA LEU A 58 -9.32 2.90 4.57
C LEU A 58 -10.40 1.92 5.04
N SER A 59 -10.04 0.89 5.79
CA SER A 59 -11.02 -0.07 6.33
C SER A 59 -12.02 0.64 7.26
N ALA A 60 -11.53 1.50 8.16
CA ALA A 60 -12.37 2.28 9.06
C ALA A 60 -13.25 3.28 8.30
N TYR A 61 -12.70 3.92 7.25
CA TYR A 61 -13.47 4.81 6.38
C TYR A 61 -14.59 4.07 5.64
N VAL A 62 -14.29 2.91 5.05
CA VAL A 62 -15.26 2.08 4.32
C VAL A 62 -16.39 1.63 5.25
N LEU A 63 -16.07 1.13 6.44
CA LEU A 63 -17.08 0.72 7.43
C LEU A 63 -17.99 1.88 7.85
N ARG A 64 -17.41 3.06 8.14
CA ARG A 64 -18.20 4.27 8.43
C ARG A 64 -19.10 4.64 7.26
N LYS A 65 -18.61 4.52 6.03
CA LYS A 65 -19.38 4.86 4.83
C LYS A 65 -20.55 3.91 4.63
N ILE A 66 -20.34 2.60 4.79
CA ILE A 66 -21.39 1.57 4.73
C ILE A 66 -22.46 1.87 5.79
N ALA A 67 -22.05 2.10 7.04
CA ALA A 67 -22.98 2.39 8.14
C ALA A 67 -23.81 3.67 7.90
N ALA A 68 -23.20 4.73 7.34
CA ALA A 68 -23.86 6.01 7.13
C ALA A 68 -24.77 6.05 5.89
N THR A 69 -24.50 5.26 4.87
CA THR A 69 -25.18 5.37 3.56
C THR A 69 -25.90 4.11 3.10
N GLY A 70 -25.67 2.97 3.76
CA GLY A 70 -26.20 1.67 3.33
C GLY A 70 -25.60 1.16 2.02
N LEU A 71 -24.48 1.74 1.56
CA LEU A 71 -23.83 1.30 0.34
C LEU A 71 -23.30 -0.14 0.48
N PRO A 72 -23.37 -0.94 -0.60
CA PRO A 72 -22.68 -2.22 -0.66
C PRO A 72 -21.17 -2.09 -0.35
N PRO A 73 -20.57 -3.04 0.39
CA PRO A 73 -19.17 -2.95 0.79
C PRO A 73 -18.17 -2.83 -0.38
N ASP A 74 -18.44 -3.53 -1.48
CA ASP A 74 -17.67 -3.46 -2.73
C ASP A 74 -17.71 -2.05 -3.33
N VAL A 75 -18.89 -1.42 -3.38
CA VAL A 75 -19.05 -0.05 -3.90
C VAL A 75 -18.33 0.96 -3.00
N ALA A 76 -18.42 0.81 -1.68
CA ALA A 76 -17.72 1.68 -0.73
C ALA A 76 -16.20 1.54 -0.85
N LEU A 77 -15.69 0.31 -1.00
CA LEU A 77 -14.28 0.03 -1.20
C LEU A 77 -13.78 0.59 -2.54
N SER A 78 -14.47 0.36 -3.66
CA SER A 78 -14.07 0.89 -4.97
C SER A 78 -13.98 2.42 -4.99
N ARG A 79 -14.84 3.11 -4.22
CA ARG A 79 -14.74 4.57 -4.05
C ARG A 79 -13.52 4.98 -3.25
N ALA A 80 -13.20 4.23 -2.19
CA ALA A 80 -12.01 4.48 -1.38
C ALA A 80 -10.72 4.25 -2.19
N GLU A 81 -10.66 3.15 -2.95
CA GLU A 81 -9.56 2.85 -3.88
C GLU A 81 -9.39 3.94 -4.94
N ARG A 82 -10.48 4.39 -5.57
CA ARG A 82 -10.43 5.49 -6.54
C ARG A 82 -9.88 6.78 -5.92
N GLY A 83 -10.31 7.11 -4.71
CA GLY A 83 -9.82 8.29 -3.99
C GLY A 83 -8.31 8.20 -3.71
N MET A 84 -7.84 7.02 -3.28
CA MET A 84 -6.42 6.75 -3.08
C MET A 84 -5.63 6.88 -4.39
N ARG A 85 -6.10 6.28 -5.48
CA ARG A 85 -5.43 6.35 -6.80
C ARG A 85 -5.30 7.79 -7.29
N LEU A 86 -6.35 8.60 -7.15
CA LEU A 86 -6.28 10.02 -7.51
C LEU A 86 -5.17 10.78 -6.75
N LYS A 87 -4.90 10.42 -5.48
CA LYS A 87 -3.83 11.03 -4.68
C LYS A 87 -2.44 10.57 -5.11
N ILE A 88 -2.30 9.31 -5.48
CA ILE A 88 -1.07 8.75 -6.03
C ILE A 88 -0.76 9.36 -7.40
N ASP A 89 -1.74 9.38 -8.30
CA ASP A 89 -1.58 9.90 -9.66
C ASP A 89 -1.28 11.41 -9.68
N ALA A 90 -1.80 12.15 -8.69
CA ALA A 90 -1.48 13.57 -8.49
C ALA A 90 -0.09 13.81 -7.89
N GLY A 91 0.64 12.76 -7.51
CA GLY A 91 1.93 12.84 -6.82
C GLY A 91 1.84 13.37 -5.39
N GLU A 92 0.63 13.44 -4.81
CA GLU A 92 0.46 13.86 -3.41
C GLU A 92 0.90 12.75 -2.45
N TRP A 93 0.69 11.49 -2.83
CA TRP A 93 1.03 10.32 -2.02
C TRP A 93 2.08 9.46 -2.72
N ASP A 94 3.20 9.23 -2.06
CA ASP A 94 4.32 8.46 -2.59
C ASP A 94 4.14 6.94 -2.38
N PHE A 95 3.23 6.33 -3.13
CA PHE A 95 3.06 4.87 -3.18
C PHE A 95 3.28 4.35 -4.60
N SER A 96 3.99 3.23 -4.73
CA SER A 96 4.07 2.47 -5.98
C SER A 96 2.74 1.82 -6.33
N GLU A 97 2.58 1.40 -7.58
CA GLU A 97 1.39 0.68 -8.00
C GLU A 97 1.19 -0.65 -7.25
N LEU A 98 2.30 -1.33 -6.91
CA LEU A 98 2.30 -2.59 -6.17
C LEU A 98 1.89 -2.39 -4.72
N GLU A 99 2.39 -1.34 -4.06
CA GLU A 99 1.98 -0.99 -2.70
C GLU A 99 0.52 -0.59 -2.65
N ALA A 100 0.05 0.22 -3.60
CA ALA A 100 -1.35 0.58 -3.70
C ALA A 100 -2.25 -0.65 -3.89
N ALA A 101 -1.85 -1.60 -4.74
CA ALA A 101 -2.57 -2.87 -4.90
C ALA A 101 -2.57 -3.70 -3.60
N TRP A 102 -1.43 -3.72 -2.89
CA TRP A 102 -1.31 -4.40 -1.61
C TRP A 102 -2.22 -3.76 -0.54
N VAL A 103 -2.29 -2.43 -0.46
CA VAL A 103 -3.17 -1.68 0.46
C VAL A 103 -4.64 -2.03 0.23
N VAL A 104 -5.09 -2.11 -1.03
CA VAL A 104 -6.48 -2.49 -1.36
C VAL A 104 -6.77 -3.93 -0.90
N LYS A 105 -5.87 -4.87 -1.21
CA LYS A 105 -5.98 -6.28 -0.79
C LYS A 105 -5.98 -6.40 0.74
N ARG A 106 -5.13 -5.63 1.43
CA ARG A 106 -5.06 -5.60 2.89
C ARG A 106 -6.34 -5.04 3.50
N THR A 107 -6.87 -3.95 2.93
CA THR A 107 -8.16 -3.36 3.32
C THR A 107 -9.30 -4.36 3.20
N GLN A 108 -9.37 -5.13 2.11
CA GLN A 108 -10.36 -6.20 1.94
C GLN A 108 -10.26 -7.26 3.04
N ARG A 109 -9.04 -7.72 3.36
CA ARG A 109 -8.83 -8.68 4.46
C ARG A 109 -9.27 -8.13 5.81
N LEU A 110 -9.00 -6.86 6.09
CA LEU A 110 -9.43 -6.20 7.32
C LEU A 110 -10.96 -6.12 7.40
N LEU A 111 -11.63 -5.78 6.30
CA LEU A 111 -13.10 -5.74 6.24
C LEU A 111 -13.74 -7.12 6.47
N LEU A 112 -13.12 -8.20 5.96
CA LEU A 112 -13.58 -9.57 6.18
C LEU A 112 -13.32 -10.07 7.61
N ALA A 113 -12.31 -9.52 8.28
CA ALA A 113 -11.92 -9.89 9.64
C ALA A 113 -12.73 -9.19 10.73
N VAL A 114 -13.54 -8.17 10.41
CA VAL A 114 -14.45 -7.55 11.37
C VAL A 114 -15.71 -8.44 11.48
N PRO A 115 -15.90 -9.19 12.58
CA PRO A 115 -17.13 -9.94 12.78
C PRO A 115 -18.32 -8.97 12.87
N ASP A 116 -19.46 -9.36 12.30
CA ASP A 116 -20.77 -8.71 12.48
C ASP A 116 -21.14 -8.70 13.97
N ASN A 117 -20.57 -7.78 14.76
CA ASN A 117 -21.04 -7.52 16.11
C ASN A 117 -22.18 -6.50 16.02
N LYS A 118 -23.32 -6.97 15.52
CA LYS A 118 -24.61 -6.30 15.73
C LYS A 118 -25.34 -7.07 16.83
N ALA A 119 -25.26 -6.52 18.04
CA ALA A 119 -26.23 -6.74 19.10
C ALA A 119 -27.59 -6.12 18.73
#